data_AF-E3DP88-F1
#
_entry.id   AF-E3DP88-F1
#
_cell.length_a   1.000
_cell.length_b   1.000
_cell.length_c   1.000
_cell.angle_alpha   90.00
_cell.angle_beta   90.00
_cell.angle_gamma   90.00
#
_symmetry.space_group_name_H-M   'P 1'
#
loop_
_entity.id
_entity.type
_entity.pdbx_description
1 polymer ?
#
loop_
_entity_poly.entity_id
_entity_poly.type
_entity_poly.pdbx_seq_one_letter_code
_entity_poly.pdbx_strand_id
1 'polypeptide(L)'
;MKDNQKIKDVLENTEILLEPDDLIYTDRDTTLHYFVISEPYYLEEFPQEGPETKIREGEITWEKPKLLTPDYMINMSGFSGEAKQAMQMIAQENPDLAALLYKMNYKKQSIRTFTLAKELAAVEAKIREEIDQATDKLTVIIKGVDELWDVSLMKFIQSLMQKSAYKSQLPYYEEKGFLSTDDKGYSVVTRNLEGLPIAASEEIEKMFKLVKEGEEDPSKLKKELDRWGVFNAYQDRFFDLFKEG
;
A
#
# COMPACT_ATOMS: atom_id res chain seq x y z
N MET A 1 -13.35 -13.50 -20.24
CA MET A 1 -14.63 -12.76 -20.38
C MET A 1 -15.58 -13.05 -19.22
N LYS A 2 -15.89 -14.32 -18.88
CA LYS A 2 -16.71 -14.63 -17.69
C LYS A 2 -16.04 -14.23 -16.36
N ASP A 3 -14.73 -14.45 -16.23
CA ASP A 3 -13.99 -14.14 -14.99
C ASP A 3 -13.92 -12.63 -14.73
N ASN A 4 -13.80 -11.82 -15.79
CA ASN A 4 -13.82 -10.37 -15.65
C ASN A 4 -15.16 -9.83 -15.14
N GLN A 5 -16.28 -10.46 -15.53
CA GLN A 5 -17.59 -10.04 -15.05
C GLN A 5 -17.73 -10.34 -13.56
N LYS A 6 -17.34 -11.54 -13.11
CA LYS A 6 -17.32 -11.87 -11.69
C LYS A 6 -16.45 -10.91 -10.87
N ILE A 7 -15.26 -10.55 -11.37
CA ILE A 7 -14.40 -9.57 -10.71
C ILE A 7 -15.12 -8.22 -10.59
N LYS A 8 -15.75 -7.72 -11.66
CA LYS A 8 -16.52 -6.48 -11.63
C LYS A 8 -17.68 -6.54 -10.64
N ASP A 9 -18.43 -7.63 -10.62
CA ASP A 9 -19.56 -7.80 -9.71
C ASP A 9 -19.06 -7.76 -8.25
N VAL A 10 -17.93 -8.38 -7.93
CA VAL A 10 -17.31 -8.31 -6.59
C VAL A 10 -16.84 -6.89 -6.27
N LEU A 11 -16.21 -6.21 -7.23
CA LEU A 11 -15.80 -4.82 -7.07
C LEU A 11 -17.01 -3.94 -6.78
N GLU A 12 -18.16 -4.15 -7.40
CA GLU A 12 -19.38 -3.37 -7.13
C GLU A 12 -20.00 -3.70 -5.77
N ASN A 13 -20.04 -4.98 -5.40
CA ASN A 13 -20.71 -5.46 -4.17
C ASN A 13 -19.84 -5.45 -2.91
N THR A 14 -18.55 -5.10 -3.01
CA THR A 14 -17.68 -4.94 -1.84
C THR A 14 -18.11 -3.74 -1.00
N GLU A 15 -18.44 -4.01 0.27
CA GLU A 15 -18.93 -3.04 1.24
C GLU A 15 -17.93 -2.88 2.41
N ILE A 16 -17.61 -1.63 2.76
CA ILE A 16 -16.73 -1.34 3.90
C ILE A 16 -17.61 -1.09 5.12
N LEU A 17 -17.52 -1.98 6.10
CA LEU A 17 -18.32 -1.92 7.32
C LEU A 17 -17.65 -1.00 8.34
N LEU A 18 -16.34 -1.14 8.53
CA LEU A 18 -15.52 -0.26 9.37
C LEU A 18 -14.37 0.30 8.55
N GLU A 19 -14.29 1.62 8.44
CA GLU A 19 -13.15 2.34 7.88
C GLU A 19 -12.08 2.55 8.96
N PRO A 20 -10.79 2.60 8.58
CA PRO A 20 -9.74 3.02 9.51
C PRO A 20 -9.86 4.49 9.88
N ASP A 21 -9.45 4.82 11.11
CA ASP A 21 -9.42 6.20 11.62
C ASP A 21 -8.24 6.99 11.04
N ASP A 22 -7.12 6.32 10.75
CA ASP A 22 -5.90 6.91 10.20
C ASP A 22 -5.68 6.55 8.71
N LEU A 23 -4.78 7.30 8.08
CA LEU A 23 -4.31 7.08 6.71
C LEU A 23 -2.94 6.40 6.72
N ILE A 24 -2.49 5.95 5.55
CA ILE A 24 -1.12 5.45 5.38
C ILE A 24 -0.13 6.58 5.70
N TYR A 25 0.79 6.30 6.62
CA TYR A 25 1.77 7.26 7.08
C TYR A 25 2.79 7.58 5.99
N THR A 26 3.24 8.83 5.96
CA THR A 26 4.18 9.33 4.94
C THR A 26 5.64 9.13 5.35
N ASP A 27 5.91 9.04 6.65
CA ASP A 27 7.26 9.11 7.23
C ASP A 27 7.74 7.82 7.91
N ARG A 28 6.86 6.82 8.01
CA ARG A 28 7.11 5.51 8.65
C ARG A 28 6.34 4.40 7.94
N ASP A 29 6.67 3.16 8.29
CA ASP A 29 5.92 1.99 7.86
C ASP A 29 4.50 2.01 8.46
N THR A 30 3.57 1.44 7.73
CA THR A 30 2.15 1.37 8.09
C THR A 30 1.72 -0.08 8.10
N THR A 31 1.09 -0.55 9.17
CA THR A 31 0.43 -1.87 9.21
C THR A 31 -1.07 -1.67 9.36
N LEU A 32 -1.84 -2.26 8.44
CA LEU A 32 -3.30 -2.34 8.49
C LEU A 32 -3.68 -3.75 8.95
N HIS A 33 -4.48 -3.81 9.99
CA HIS A 33 -5.21 -5.00 10.40
C HIS A 33 -6.52 -5.06 9.62
N TYR A 34 -6.82 -6.20 8.99
CA TYR A 34 -8.05 -6.35 8.22
C TYR A 34 -8.84 -7.57 8.66
N PHE A 35 -10.16 -7.42 8.59
CA PHE A 35 -11.12 -8.51 8.66
C PHE A 35 -11.96 -8.49 7.38
N VAL A 36 -11.88 -9.55 6.57
CA VAL A 36 -12.84 -9.78 5.49
C VAL A 36 -13.83 -10.82 5.96
N ILE A 37 -15.10 -10.43 6.07
CA ILE A 37 -16.20 -11.30 6.44
C ILE A 37 -17.10 -11.55 5.24
N SER A 38 -17.58 -12.78 5.11
CA SER A 38 -18.46 -13.20 4.00
C SER A 38 -19.32 -14.37 4.42
N GLU A 39 -20.50 -14.51 3.83
CA GLU A 39 -21.23 -15.78 3.88
C GLU A 39 -20.41 -16.84 3.13
N PRO A 40 -20.21 -18.05 3.68
CA PRO A 40 -19.55 -19.13 2.97
C PRO A 40 -20.28 -19.49 1.68
N TYR A 41 -19.54 -19.69 0.58
CA TYR A 41 -20.14 -19.91 -0.74
C TYR A 41 -21.08 -21.13 -0.78
N TYR A 42 -20.84 -22.16 0.04
CA TYR A 42 -21.68 -23.36 0.06
C TYR A 42 -23.08 -23.14 0.63
N LEU A 43 -23.31 -22.04 1.37
CA LEU A 43 -24.65 -21.73 1.88
C LEU A 43 -25.62 -21.33 0.76
N GLU A 44 -25.13 -20.95 -0.43
CA GLU A 44 -25.96 -20.75 -1.60
C GLU A 44 -26.67 -22.04 -2.03
N GLU A 45 -25.97 -23.17 -1.94
CA GLU A 45 -26.48 -24.51 -2.28
C GLU A 45 -27.09 -25.24 -1.08
N PHE A 46 -26.61 -24.95 0.14
CA PHE A 46 -27.04 -25.57 1.39
C PHE A 46 -27.46 -24.54 2.47
N PRO A 47 -28.55 -23.78 2.26
CA PRO A 47 -28.96 -22.71 3.19
C PRO A 47 -29.26 -23.19 4.62
N GLN A 48 -29.62 -24.47 4.77
CA GLN A 48 -29.94 -25.09 6.07
C GLN A 48 -28.73 -25.31 6.99
N GLU A 49 -27.51 -25.22 6.48
CA GLU A 49 -26.29 -25.34 7.29
C GLU A 49 -25.96 -24.02 8.02
N GLY A 50 -26.63 -22.93 7.65
CA GLY A 50 -26.46 -21.60 8.22
C GLY A 50 -27.32 -21.26 9.44
N PRO A 51 -27.17 -20.05 9.99
CA PRO A 51 -26.28 -18.99 9.51
C PRO A 51 -24.82 -19.21 9.91
N GLU A 52 -23.92 -19.04 8.96
CA GLU A 52 -22.48 -19.06 9.19
C GLU A 52 -21.80 -17.87 8.52
N THR A 53 -20.71 -17.39 9.13
CA THR A 53 -19.89 -16.32 8.59
C THR A 53 -18.44 -16.77 8.59
N LYS A 54 -17.81 -16.68 7.42
CA LYS A 54 -16.38 -16.93 7.27
C LYS A 54 -15.62 -15.64 7.47
N ILE A 55 -14.59 -15.70 8.31
CA ILE A 55 -13.72 -14.58 8.66
C ILE A 55 -12.31 -14.87 8.13
N ARG A 56 -11.75 -13.87 7.47
CA ARG A 56 -10.35 -13.82 7.08
C ARG A 56 -9.70 -12.63 7.73
N GLU A 57 -8.82 -12.90 8.66
CA GLU A 57 -8.10 -11.93 9.46
C GLU A 57 -6.64 -11.92 9.05
N GLY A 58 -6.03 -10.74 8.96
CA GLY A 58 -4.61 -10.65 8.71
C GLY A 58 -4.09 -9.23 8.69
N GLU A 59 -2.83 -9.12 8.26
CA GLU A 59 -2.10 -7.86 8.23
C GLU A 59 -1.52 -7.57 6.85
N ILE A 60 -1.49 -6.28 6.53
CA ILE A 60 -0.79 -5.73 5.38
C ILE A 60 0.13 -4.63 5.87
N THR A 61 1.40 -4.73 5.51
CA THR A 61 2.38 -3.69 5.81
C THR A 61 2.81 -2.99 4.53
N TRP A 62 2.79 -1.66 4.57
CA TRP A 62 3.45 -0.79 3.60
C TRP A 62 4.73 -0.28 4.22
N GLU A 63 5.82 -0.38 3.46
CA GLU A 63 7.04 0.36 3.77
C GLU A 63 6.77 1.86 3.59
N LYS A 64 7.54 2.70 4.31
CA LYS A 64 7.52 4.16 4.14
C LYS A 64 7.53 4.52 2.63
N PRO A 65 6.55 5.29 2.14
CA PRO A 65 6.52 5.73 0.75
C PRO A 65 7.79 6.50 0.36
N LYS A 66 8.41 6.18 -0.78
CA LYS A 66 9.54 6.92 -1.35
C LYS A 66 9.10 7.68 -2.60
N LEU A 67 9.49 8.95 -2.74
CA LEU A 67 9.17 9.78 -3.91
C LEU A 67 10.03 9.39 -5.14
N LEU A 68 9.53 8.48 -6.00
CA LEU A 68 10.22 7.99 -7.20
C LEU A 68 9.43 8.31 -8.51
N THR A 69 10.13 8.31 -9.65
CA THR A 69 9.63 8.41 -11.06
C THR A 69 10.28 7.30 -11.91
N PRO A 70 9.84 7.00 -13.15
CA PRO A 70 8.53 6.58 -13.66
C PRO A 70 8.46 5.05 -13.97
N ASP A 71 9.56 4.29 -13.88
CA ASP A 71 9.59 2.87 -14.27
C ASP A 71 9.53 1.91 -13.07
N TYR A 72 8.37 1.81 -12.42
CA TYR A 72 8.20 0.86 -11.31
C TYR A 72 6.96 -0.02 -11.41
N MET A 73 7.15 -1.27 -11.00
CA MET A 73 6.16 -2.35 -11.01
C MET A 73 5.53 -2.48 -9.62
N ILE A 74 4.20 -2.63 -9.57
CA ILE A 74 3.51 -2.98 -8.32
C ILE A 74 3.93 -4.41 -7.93
N ASN A 75 4.58 -4.56 -6.78
CA ASN A 75 4.85 -5.88 -6.21
C ASN A 75 3.73 -6.27 -5.22
N MET A 76 2.75 -7.03 -5.70
CA MET A 76 1.60 -7.52 -4.91
C MET A 76 1.87 -8.93 -4.39
N SER A 77 2.86 -9.07 -3.51
CA SER A 77 3.21 -10.37 -2.94
C SER A 77 2.12 -10.86 -1.98
N GLY A 78 1.58 -12.06 -2.26
CA GLY A 78 0.55 -12.71 -1.44
C GLY A 78 -0.90 -12.50 -1.88
N PHE A 79 -1.15 -11.85 -3.02
CA PHE A 79 -2.50 -11.70 -3.62
C PHE A 79 -2.72 -12.67 -4.79
N SER A 80 -3.99 -13.07 -5.01
CA SER A 80 -4.42 -13.92 -6.12
C SER A 80 -4.20 -13.27 -7.49
N GLY A 81 -4.34 -14.06 -8.56
CA GLY A 81 -4.30 -13.56 -9.93
C GLY A 81 -5.47 -12.63 -10.23
N GLU A 82 -6.63 -12.94 -9.67
CA GLU A 82 -7.89 -12.21 -9.78
C GLU A 82 -7.78 -10.83 -9.12
N ALA A 83 -7.17 -10.74 -7.93
CA ALA A 83 -6.91 -9.47 -7.26
C ALA A 83 -5.94 -8.59 -8.08
N LYS A 84 -4.90 -9.19 -8.68
CA LYS A 84 -3.99 -8.49 -9.60
C LYS A 84 -4.71 -8.00 -10.86
N GLN A 85 -5.63 -8.80 -11.39
CA GLN A 85 -6.42 -8.44 -12.56
C GLN A 85 -7.44 -7.33 -12.24
N ALA A 86 -8.10 -7.39 -11.09
CA ALA A 86 -8.98 -6.33 -10.60
C ALA A 86 -8.24 -4.99 -10.53
N MET A 87 -7.02 -4.99 -10.00
CA MET A 87 -6.17 -3.81 -9.97
C MET A 87 -5.91 -3.23 -11.36
N GLN A 88 -5.60 -4.08 -12.34
CA GLN A 88 -5.40 -3.63 -13.72
C GLN A 88 -6.67 -3.01 -14.32
N MET A 89 -7.85 -3.55 -14.02
CA MET A 89 -9.12 -2.97 -14.48
C MET A 89 -9.35 -1.58 -13.88
N ILE A 90 -9.18 -1.43 -12.57
CA ILE A 90 -9.44 -0.14 -11.91
C ILE A 90 -8.39 0.91 -12.31
N ALA A 91 -7.15 0.49 -12.53
CA ALA A 91 -6.08 1.36 -13.04
C ALA A 91 -6.38 1.89 -14.46
N GLN A 92 -6.97 1.07 -15.33
CA GLN A 92 -7.39 1.51 -16.67
C GLN A 92 -8.55 2.51 -16.62
N GLU A 93 -9.45 2.37 -15.66
CA GLU A 93 -10.60 3.27 -15.48
C GLU A 93 -10.20 4.62 -14.87
N ASN A 94 -9.10 4.68 -14.13
CA ASN A 94 -8.59 5.91 -13.51
C ASN A 94 -7.07 6.07 -13.78
N PRO A 95 -6.67 6.63 -14.93
CA PRO A 95 -5.27 6.76 -15.32
C PRO A 95 -4.41 7.57 -14.33
N ASP A 96 -4.96 8.64 -13.75
CA ASP A 96 -4.28 9.49 -12.77
C ASP A 96 -4.06 8.75 -11.44
N LEU A 97 -5.03 7.92 -11.06
CA LEU A 97 -4.93 7.04 -9.91
C LEU A 97 -3.91 5.92 -10.16
N ALA A 98 -3.86 5.37 -11.37
CA ALA A 98 -2.87 4.38 -11.76
C ALA A 98 -1.44 4.90 -11.50
N ALA A 99 -1.14 6.13 -11.94
CA ALA A 99 0.16 6.77 -11.73
C ALA A 99 0.55 6.91 -10.24
N LEU A 100 -0.40 7.15 -9.34
CA LEU A 100 -0.17 7.20 -7.89
C LEU A 100 0.03 5.81 -7.27
N LEU A 101 -0.68 4.80 -7.77
CA LEU A 101 -0.71 3.44 -7.22
C LEU A 101 0.51 2.58 -7.61
N TYR A 102 1.20 2.90 -8.71
CA TYR A 102 2.40 2.18 -9.18
C TYR A 102 3.63 2.32 -8.25
N LYS A 103 3.44 2.83 -7.03
CA LYS A 103 4.52 3.29 -6.15
C LYS A 103 4.59 2.60 -4.78
N MET A 104 3.67 1.68 -4.48
CA MET A 104 3.64 1.02 -3.17
C MET A 104 3.98 -0.47 -3.25
N ASN A 105 4.99 -0.88 -2.48
CA ASN A 105 5.23 -2.27 -2.15
C ASN A 105 4.44 -2.60 -0.88
N TYR A 106 3.63 -3.65 -0.95
CA TYR A 106 2.96 -4.18 0.23
C TYR A 106 2.95 -5.69 0.17
N LYS A 107 2.97 -6.28 1.36
CA LYS A 107 3.01 -7.72 1.53
C LYS A 107 1.88 -8.15 2.44
N LYS A 108 1.07 -9.09 1.97
CA LYS A 108 0.14 -9.82 2.84
C LYS A 108 0.96 -10.82 3.66
N GLN A 109 1.10 -10.59 4.95
CA GLN A 109 2.08 -11.31 5.78
C GLN A 109 1.51 -12.58 6.41
N SER A 110 0.27 -12.52 6.89
CA SER A 110 -0.41 -13.61 7.57
C SER A 110 -1.90 -13.57 7.23
N ILE A 111 -2.52 -14.74 7.12
CA ILE A 111 -3.97 -14.87 7.04
C ILE A 111 -4.39 -15.98 7.99
N ARG A 112 -5.32 -15.66 8.86
CA ARG A 112 -6.09 -16.64 9.62
C ARG A 112 -7.47 -16.72 9.00
N THR A 113 -7.91 -17.92 8.65
CA THR A 113 -9.26 -18.17 8.12
C THR A 113 -10.01 -19.10 9.06
N PHE A 114 -11.22 -18.73 9.44
CA PHE A 114 -12.09 -19.54 10.29
C PHE A 114 -13.56 -19.18 10.03
N THR A 115 -14.47 -20.04 10.46
CA THR A 115 -15.92 -19.85 10.31
C THR A 115 -16.57 -19.83 11.69
N LEU A 116 -17.55 -18.95 11.87
CA LEU A 116 -18.41 -18.90 13.05
C LEU A 116 -19.85 -19.21 12.65
N ALA A 117 -20.53 -20.05 13.42
CA ALA A 117 -21.96 -20.32 13.27
C ALA A 117 -22.81 -19.16 13.82
N LYS A 118 -22.70 -18.02 13.15
CA LYS A 118 -23.39 -16.76 13.41
C LYS A 118 -23.59 -16.02 12.10
N GLU A 119 -24.63 -15.19 12.05
CA GLU A 119 -24.89 -14.27 10.94
C GLU A 119 -23.86 -13.13 10.88
N LEU A 120 -23.70 -12.55 9.70
CA LEU A 120 -22.70 -11.50 9.39
C LEU A 120 -22.74 -10.35 10.40
N ALA A 121 -23.93 -9.81 10.70
CA ALA A 121 -24.09 -8.67 11.60
C ALA A 121 -23.64 -8.99 13.04
N ALA A 122 -23.89 -10.21 13.52
CA ALA A 122 -23.47 -10.64 14.85
C ALA A 122 -21.95 -10.85 14.92
N VAL A 123 -21.33 -11.31 13.83
CA VAL A 123 -19.86 -11.41 13.73
C VAL A 123 -19.22 -10.04 13.63
N GLU A 124 -19.77 -9.14 12.82
CA GLU A 124 -19.30 -7.75 12.72
C GLU A 124 -19.33 -7.06 14.09
N ALA A 125 -20.45 -7.12 14.80
CA ALA A 125 -20.59 -6.53 16.13
C ALA A 125 -19.54 -7.10 17.11
N LYS A 126 -19.33 -8.42 17.08
CA LYS A 126 -18.32 -9.07 17.90
C LYS A 126 -16.90 -8.58 17.58
N ILE A 127 -16.54 -8.48 16.30
CA ILE A 127 -15.22 -7.98 15.89
C ILE A 127 -15.04 -6.53 16.36
N ARG A 128 -16.07 -5.69 16.23
CA ARG A 128 -16.03 -4.30 16.71
C ARG A 128 -15.82 -4.17 18.22
N GLU A 129 -16.38 -5.08 19.01
CA GLU A 129 -16.16 -5.12 20.46
C GLU A 129 -14.73 -5.53 20.83
N GLU A 130 -14.05 -6.29 19.97
CA GLU A 130 -12.66 -6.73 20.16
C GLU A 130 -11.63 -5.68 19.71
N ILE A 131 -12.01 -4.72 18.85
CA ILE A 131 -11.15 -3.63 18.37
C ILE A 131 -11.06 -2.53 19.42
N ASP A 132 -9.86 -2.25 19.92
CA ASP A 132 -9.62 -1.06 20.75
C ASP A 132 -9.30 0.13 19.84
N GLN A 133 -10.28 1.00 19.60
CA GLN A 133 -10.11 2.17 18.73
C GLN A 133 -9.00 3.13 19.20
N ALA A 134 -8.57 3.08 20.46
CA ALA A 134 -7.46 3.90 20.93
C ALA A 134 -6.11 3.42 20.39
N THR A 135 -5.94 2.11 20.18
CA THR A 135 -4.69 1.50 19.71
C THR A 135 -4.76 1.07 18.24
N ASP A 136 -5.94 0.67 17.76
CA ASP A 136 -6.13 -0.07 16.52
C ASP A 136 -6.65 0.83 15.39
N LYS A 137 -6.10 2.04 15.28
CA LYS A 137 -6.53 3.09 14.35
C LYS A 137 -6.46 2.72 12.86
N LEU A 138 -5.65 1.71 12.54
CA LEU A 138 -5.51 1.15 11.20
C LEU A 138 -6.15 -0.23 11.13
N THR A 139 -7.46 -0.28 11.39
CA THR A 139 -8.26 -1.49 11.29
C THR A 139 -9.42 -1.31 10.32
N VAL A 140 -9.67 -2.31 9.47
CA VAL A 140 -10.79 -2.31 8.53
C VAL A 140 -11.62 -3.59 8.69
N ILE A 141 -12.94 -3.46 8.60
CA ILE A 141 -13.86 -4.60 8.43
C ILE A 141 -14.53 -4.46 7.07
N ILE A 142 -14.34 -5.46 6.22
CA ILE A 142 -14.83 -5.52 4.84
C ILE A 142 -15.82 -6.66 4.74
N LYS A 143 -17.01 -6.36 4.22
CA LYS A 143 -17.93 -7.40 3.74
C LYS A 143 -17.59 -7.70 2.29
N GLY A 144 -17.06 -8.90 2.08
CA GLY A 144 -16.60 -9.37 0.77
C GLY A 144 -17.40 -10.57 0.27
N VAL A 145 -16.96 -11.09 -0.88
CA VAL A 145 -17.47 -12.34 -1.45
C VAL A 145 -16.49 -13.47 -1.15
N ASP A 146 -16.97 -14.63 -0.68
CA ASP A 146 -16.10 -15.68 -0.12
C ASP A 146 -14.97 -16.13 -1.05
N GLU A 147 -15.30 -16.47 -2.30
CA GLU A 147 -14.32 -16.96 -3.28
C GLU A 147 -13.34 -15.88 -3.75
N LEU A 148 -13.75 -14.60 -3.72
CA LEU A 148 -13.01 -13.46 -4.26
C LEU A 148 -12.74 -12.39 -3.18
N TRP A 149 -12.57 -12.84 -1.94
CA TRP A 149 -12.39 -11.97 -0.77
C TRP A 149 -11.17 -11.04 -0.90
N ASP A 150 -10.11 -11.50 -1.57
CA ASP A 150 -8.88 -10.74 -1.72
C ASP A 150 -8.99 -9.68 -2.84
N VAL A 151 -9.97 -9.82 -3.74
CA VAL A 151 -10.41 -8.76 -4.66
C VAL A 151 -11.11 -7.65 -3.88
N SER A 152 -11.99 -7.98 -2.92
CA SER A 152 -12.63 -7.00 -2.04
C SER A 152 -11.60 -6.23 -1.21
N LEU A 153 -10.66 -6.95 -0.61
CA LEU A 153 -9.54 -6.35 0.13
C LEU A 153 -8.69 -5.45 -0.78
N MET A 154 -8.43 -5.87 -2.02
CA MET A 154 -7.69 -5.07 -2.99
C MET A 154 -8.37 -3.74 -3.32
N LYS A 155 -9.69 -3.77 -3.59
CA LYS A 155 -10.48 -2.57 -3.83
C LYS A 155 -10.34 -1.58 -2.68
N PHE A 156 -10.43 -2.08 -1.45
CA PHE A 156 -10.27 -1.23 -0.26
C PHE A 156 -8.86 -0.63 -0.17
N ILE A 157 -7.82 -1.45 -0.29
CA ILE A 157 -6.42 -0.99 -0.25
C ILE A 157 -6.19 0.13 -1.25
N GLN A 158 -6.71 -0.01 -2.46
CA GLN A 158 -6.59 1.01 -3.48
C GLN A 158 -7.25 2.33 -3.06
N SER A 159 -8.47 2.27 -2.52
CA SER A 159 -9.18 3.44 -1.99
C SER A 159 -8.38 4.11 -0.86
N LEU A 160 -7.87 3.33 0.09
CA LEU A 160 -7.06 3.82 1.20
C LEU A 160 -5.76 4.47 0.70
N MET A 161 -5.07 3.85 -0.25
CA MET A 161 -3.88 4.39 -0.87
C MET A 161 -4.16 5.72 -1.57
N GLN A 162 -5.25 5.81 -2.34
CA GLN A 162 -5.67 7.04 -3.01
C GLN A 162 -5.94 8.16 -1.99
N LYS A 163 -6.76 7.86 -0.98
CA LYS A 163 -7.11 8.80 0.08
C LYS A 163 -5.87 9.29 0.82
N SER A 164 -4.93 8.39 1.12
CA SER A 164 -3.67 8.70 1.79
C SER A 164 -2.75 9.56 0.91
N ALA A 165 -2.66 9.25 -0.38
CA ALA A 165 -1.88 10.02 -1.33
C ALA A 165 -2.37 11.48 -1.38
N TYR A 166 -3.65 11.70 -1.64
CA TYR A 166 -4.21 13.04 -1.81
C TYR A 166 -4.31 13.84 -0.51
N LYS A 167 -4.67 13.20 0.61
CA LYS A 167 -4.94 13.93 1.86
C LYS A 167 -3.72 14.12 2.75
N SER A 168 -2.67 13.31 2.59
CA SER A 168 -1.52 13.31 3.49
C SER A 168 -0.20 13.42 2.74
N GLN A 169 0.07 12.51 1.80
CA GLN A 169 1.41 12.36 1.23
C GLN A 169 1.76 13.46 0.24
N LEU A 170 0.87 13.80 -0.70
CA LEU A 170 1.11 14.88 -1.67
C LEU A 170 1.29 16.24 -0.97
N PRO A 171 0.39 16.69 -0.08
CA PRO A 171 0.59 17.95 0.66
C PRO A 171 1.89 17.97 1.45
N TYR A 172 2.25 16.86 2.11
CA TYR A 172 3.51 16.74 2.85
C TYR A 172 4.73 16.98 1.95
N TYR A 173 4.77 16.35 0.78
CA TYR A 173 5.91 16.49 -0.13
C TYR A 173 5.94 17.83 -0.87
N GLU A 174 4.78 18.44 -1.12
CA GLU A 174 4.68 19.81 -1.64
C GLU A 174 5.22 20.83 -0.61
N GLU A 175 4.84 20.71 0.66
CA GLU A 175 5.36 21.58 1.74
C GLU A 175 6.89 21.45 1.89
N LYS A 176 7.44 20.25 1.70
CA LYS A 176 8.89 20.00 1.71
C LYS A 176 9.60 20.44 0.43
N GLY A 177 8.88 20.92 -0.59
CA GLY A 177 9.43 21.34 -1.87
C GLY A 177 9.88 20.19 -2.78
N PHE A 178 9.54 18.94 -2.45
CA PHE A 178 9.88 17.77 -3.26
C PHE A 178 8.90 17.54 -4.41
N LEU A 179 7.71 18.13 -4.32
CA LEU A 179 6.73 18.23 -5.38
C LEU A 179 6.50 19.70 -5.73
N SER A 180 6.24 19.96 -7.01
CA SER A 180 5.74 21.23 -7.51
C SER A 180 4.58 20.97 -8.47
N THR A 181 3.92 22.02 -8.92
CA THR A 181 2.84 21.93 -9.90
C THR A 181 3.37 22.41 -11.25
N ASP A 182 3.16 21.63 -12.31
CA ASP A 182 3.48 22.06 -13.68
C ASP A 182 2.47 23.08 -14.21
N ASP A 183 2.74 23.65 -15.39
CA ASP A 183 1.88 24.66 -16.02
C ASP A 183 0.46 24.15 -16.33
N LYS A 184 0.23 22.83 -16.26
CA LYS A 184 -1.05 22.18 -16.53
C LYS A 184 -1.79 21.79 -15.25
N GLY A 185 -1.23 22.05 -14.07
CA GLY A 185 -1.84 21.73 -12.78
C GLY A 185 -1.50 20.33 -12.25
N TYR A 186 -0.57 19.60 -12.87
CA TYR A 186 -0.18 18.27 -12.40
C TYR A 186 0.98 18.36 -11.40
N SER A 187 0.91 17.57 -10.33
CA SER A 187 2.04 17.42 -9.39
C SER A 187 3.21 16.74 -10.11
N VAL A 188 4.36 17.40 -10.14
CA VAL A 188 5.62 16.92 -10.70
C VAL A 188 6.70 16.88 -9.63
N VAL A 189 7.59 15.90 -9.74
CA VAL A 189 8.72 15.76 -8.81
C VAL A 189 9.73 16.87 -9.05
N THR A 190 10.02 17.65 -8.01
CA THR A 190 11.05 18.69 -8.05
C THR A 190 12.42 18.05 -8.16
N ARG A 191 13.23 18.55 -9.11
CA ARG A 191 14.58 18.03 -9.39
C ARG A 191 15.63 19.13 -9.23
N ASN A 192 16.84 18.73 -8.87
CA ASN A 192 18.02 19.60 -8.90
C ASN A 192 18.49 19.83 -10.35
N LEU A 193 19.55 20.62 -10.53
CA LEU A 193 20.12 20.94 -11.85
C LEU A 193 20.66 19.71 -12.61
N GLU A 194 20.96 18.62 -11.91
CA GLU A 194 21.45 17.35 -12.47
C GLU A 194 20.28 16.42 -12.84
N GLY A 195 19.04 16.85 -12.62
CA GLY A 195 17.85 16.05 -12.87
C GLY A 195 17.53 15.02 -11.78
N LEU A 196 18.22 15.02 -10.64
CA LEU A 196 17.93 14.16 -9.51
C LEU A 196 16.78 14.74 -8.67
N PRO A 197 15.77 13.94 -8.25
CA PRO A 197 14.74 14.42 -7.33
C PRO A 197 15.35 15.00 -6.04
N ILE A 198 14.84 16.15 -5.58
CA ILE A 198 15.36 16.78 -4.36
C ILE A 198 15.27 15.84 -3.15
N ALA A 199 14.15 15.13 -3.01
CA ALA A 199 13.95 14.13 -1.97
C ALA A 199 15.04 13.02 -1.99
N ALA A 200 15.47 12.61 -3.19
CA ALA A 200 16.50 11.61 -3.35
C ALA A 200 17.88 12.15 -2.97
N SER A 201 18.16 13.39 -3.38
CA SER A 201 19.40 14.09 -3.01
C SER A 201 19.53 14.19 -1.49
N GLU A 202 18.48 14.61 -0.79
CA GLU A 202 18.51 14.73 0.68
C GLU A 202 18.71 13.39 1.37
N GLU A 203 18.05 12.33 0.90
CA GLU A 203 18.24 10.98 1.43
C GLU A 203 19.68 10.49 1.23
N ILE A 204 20.26 10.70 0.04
CA ILE A 204 21.66 10.37 -0.26
C ILE A 204 22.61 11.12 0.70
N GLU A 205 22.41 12.43 0.89
CA GLU A 205 23.23 13.22 1.82
C GLU A 205 23.14 12.70 3.27
N LYS A 206 21.94 12.30 3.71
CA LYS A 206 21.75 11.68 5.02
C LYS A 206 22.48 10.33 5.11
N MET A 207 22.40 9.48 4.08
CA MET A 207 23.11 8.21 4.05
C MET A 207 24.64 8.39 4.08
N PHE A 208 25.18 9.40 3.38
CA PHE A 208 26.60 9.77 3.47
C PHE A 208 27.01 10.08 4.91
N LYS A 209 26.19 10.84 5.64
CA LYS A 209 26.45 11.17 7.04
C LYS A 209 26.45 9.93 7.93
N LEU A 210 25.43 9.07 7.81
CA LEU A 210 25.31 7.85 8.61
C LEU A 210 26.48 6.88 8.36
N VAL A 211 26.90 6.73 7.10
CA VAL A 211 28.07 5.90 6.76
C VAL A 211 29.35 6.48 7.37
N LYS A 212 29.53 7.80 7.30
CA LYS A 212 30.68 8.47 7.91
C LYS A 212 30.72 8.32 9.44
N GLU A 213 29.56 8.29 10.08
CA GLU A 213 29.39 8.07 11.53
C GLU A 213 29.50 6.59 11.93
N GLY A 214 29.60 5.67 10.96
CA GLY A 214 29.67 4.22 11.19
C GLY A 214 28.33 3.57 11.54
N GLU A 215 27.21 4.28 11.36
CA GLU A 215 25.86 3.83 11.70
C GLU A 215 25.17 3.06 10.57
N GLU A 216 25.72 3.10 9.34
CA GLU A 216 25.14 2.46 8.17
C GLU A 216 26.22 1.83 7.27
N ASP A 217 25.88 0.71 6.64
CA ASP A 217 26.81 0.01 5.74
C ASP A 217 26.98 0.79 4.42
N PRO A 218 28.22 1.14 4.02
CA PRO A 218 28.49 1.78 2.73
C PRO A 218 27.87 1.05 1.52
N SER A 219 27.67 -0.27 1.61
CA SER A 219 27.03 -1.07 0.56
C SER A 219 25.58 -0.64 0.30
N LYS A 220 24.84 -0.17 1.33
CA LYS A 220 23.48 0.36 1.16
C LYS A 220 23.51 1.70 0.43
N LEU A 221 24.43 2.59 0.77
CA LEU A 221 24.62 3.87 0.06
C LEU A 221 24.95 3.63 -1.41
N LYS A 222 25.85 2.68 -1.71
CA LYS A 222 26.19 2.31 -3.09
C LYS A 222 24.96 1.87 -3.89
N LYS A 223 24.13 0.99 -3.31
CA LYS A 223 22.89 0.52 -3.95
C LYS A 223 21.91 1.65 -4.23
N GLU A 224 21.78 2.61 -3.32
CA GLU A 224 20.88 3.75 -3.54
C GLU A 224 21.43 4.68 -4.63
N LEU A 225 22.73 4.98 -4.64
CA LEU A 225 23.38 5.76 -5.70
C LEU A 225 23.23 5.11 -7.08
N ASP A 226 23.41 3.79 -7.17
CA ASP A 226 23.23 3.02 -8.40
C ASP A 226 21.77 3.00 -8.86
N ARG A 227 20.83 2.84 -7.92
CA ARG A 227 19.39 2.89 -8.19
C ARG A 227 18.98 4.20 -8.85
N TRP A 228 19.61 5.31 -8.45
CA TRP A 228 19.38 6.63 -9.03
C TRP A 228 20.21 6.92 -10.28
N GLY A 229 21.15 6.03 -10.65
CA GLY A 229 22.06 6.25 -11.78
C GLY A 229 23.05 7.41 -11.57
N VAL A 230 23.18 7.90 -10.34
CA VAL A 230 24.02 9.07 -10.01
C VAL A 230 25.36 8.69 -9.42
N PHE A 231 25.69 7.40 -9.32
CA PHE A 231 26.96 6.96 -8.73
C PHE A 231 28.18 7.69 -9.31
N ASN A 232 28.23 7.89 -10.63
CA ASN A 232 29.34 8.61 -11.26
C ASN A 232 29.53 10.04 -10.73
N ALA A 233 28.44 10.76 -10.43
CA ALA A 233 28.50 12.11 -9.88
C ALA A 233 28.94 12.12 -8.41
N TYR A 234 28.65 11.06 -7.66
CA TYR A 234 28.98 10.92 -6.25
C TYR A 234 30.22 10.05 -5.99
N GLN A 235 30.89 9.58 -7.05
CA GLN A 235 31.92 8.54 -6.99
C GLN A 235 33.08 8.95 -6.08
N ASP A 236 33.60 10.16 -6.26
CA ASP A 236 34.75 10.65 -5.51
C ASP A 236 34.42 10.77 -4.02
N ARG A 237 33.27 11.37 -3.70
CA ARG A 237 32.75 11.46 -2.32
C ARG A 237 32.54 10.09 -1.70
N PHE A 238 32.02 9.13 -2.47
CA PHE A 238 31.81 7.76 -2.00
C PHE A 238 33.14 7.07 -1.67
N PHE A 239 34.16 7.20 -2.52
CA PHE A 239 35.47 6.60 -2.26
C PHE A 239 36.23 7.30 -1.12
N ASP A 240 36.02 8.60 -0.91
CA ASP A 240 36.61 9.34 0.19
C ASP A 240 36.15 8.83 1.57
N LEU A 241 34.97 8.19 1.67
CA LEU A 241 34.52 7.52 2.90
C LEU A 241 35.46 6.39 3.37
N PHE A 242 36.30 5.86 2.47
CA PHE A 242 37.23 4.77 2.76
C PHE A 242 38.69 5.23 2.83
N LYS A 243 38.96 6.51 2.59
CA LYS A 243 40.33 7.06 2.57
C LYS A 243 40.80 7.58 3.94
N GLU A 244 39.93 7.61 4.94
CA GLU A 244 40.31 7.89 6.33
C GLU A 244 40.13 6.64 7.20
N GLY A 245 41.20 5.85 7.25
CA GLY A 245 41.48 4.76 8.17
C GLY A 245 42.99 4.61 8.33
#